data_AF-A0A5D0UZD1-F1
#
_entry.id   AF-A0A5D0UZD1-F1
#
_cell.length_a   1.000
_cell.length_b   1.000
_cell.length_c   1.000
_cell.angle_alpha   90.00
_cell.angle_beta   90.00
_cell.angle_gamma   90.00
#
_symmetry.space_group_name_H-M   'P 1'
#
loop_
_entity.id
_entity.type
_entity.pdbx_description
1 polymer ?
#
loop_
_entity_poly.entity_id
_entity_poly.type
_entity_poly.pdbx_seq_one_letter_code
_entity_poly.pdbx_strand_id
1 'polypeptide(L)' 'MKLSILMPVYNEEERIADALKQALAVDYPCEIELVVVDDGSRDGTAEVLGRVDDARL' A
#
# COMPACT_ATOMS: atom_id res chain seq x y z
N MET A 1 -18.38 -10.75 -1.61
CA MET A 1 -17.11 -11.05 -2.31
C MET A 1 -16.10 -10.03 -1.82
N LYS A 2 -14.84 -10.41 -1.62
CA LYS A 2 -13.77 -9.52 -1.16
C LYS A 2 -12.67 -9.50 -2.22
N LEU A 3 -12.13 -8.33 -2.54
CA LEU A 3 -11.01 -8.14 -3.47
C LEU A 3 -9.71 -7.95 -2.69
N SER A 4 -8.73 -8.79 -2.95
CA SER A 4 -7.37 -8.65 -2.41
C SER A 4 -6.47 -8.02 -3.47
N ILE A 5 -5.88 -6.86 -3.15
CA ILE A 5 -4.96 -6.14 -4.01
C ILE A 5 -3.55 -6.37 -3.49
N LEU A 6 -2.67 -6.96 -4.30
CA LEU A 6 -1.27 -7.17 -3.94
C LEU A 6 -0.40 -6.07 -4.57
N MET A 7 0.39 -5.39 -3.75
CA MET A 7 1.27 -4.30 -4.18
C MET A 7 2.73 -4.63 -3.77
N PRO A 8 3.54 -5.22 -4.65
CA PRO A 8 4.97 -5.36 -4.40
C PRO A 8 5.66 -4.00 -4.51
N VAL A 9 6.57 -3.70 -3.59
CA VAL A 9 7.30 -2.43 -3.52
C VAL A 9 8.80 -2.68 -3.29
N TYR A 10 9.63 -1.85 -3.92
CA TYR A 10 11.08 -1.86 -3.71
C TYR A 10 11.66 -0.48 -4.02
N ASN A 11 12.24 0.16 -3.01
CA ASN A 11 12.81 1.51 -3.09
C ASN A 11 11.85 2.58 -3.64
N GLU A 12 10.70 2.74 -2.99
CA GLU A 12 9.62 3.64 -3.37
C GLU A 12 9.38 4.75 -2.34
N GLU A 13 10.39 5.17 -1.55
CA GLU A 13 10.23 6.13 -0.45
C GLU A 13 9.53 7.44 -0.87
N GLU A 14 9.77 7.89 -2.11
CA GLU A 14 9.22 9.13 -2.65
C GLU A 14 7.78 9.00 -3.17
N ARG A 15 7.31 7.78 -3.43
CA ARG A 15 6.07 7.54 -4.20
C ARG A 15 5.05 6.68 -3.47
N ILE A 16 5.49 5.85 -2.53
CA ILE A 16 4.63 4.84 -1.90
C ILE A 16 3.44 5.47 -1.18
N ALA A 17 3.62 6.62 -0.53
CA ALA A 17 2.53 7.34 0.15
C ALA A 17 1.41 7.75 -0.82
N ASP A 18 1.77 8.30 -1.99
CA ASP A 18 0.79 8.71 -3.00
C ASP A 18 0.13 7.50 -3.67
N ALA A 19 0.89 6.42 -3.93
CA ALA A 19 0.36 5.19 -4.51
C ALA A 19 -0.69 4.54 -3.58
N LEU A 20 -0.41 4.45 -2.28
CA LEU A 20 -1.36 3.92 -1.30
C LEU A 20 -2.61 4.78 -1.22
N LYS A 21 -2.45 6.11 -1.14
CA LYS A 21 -3.57 7.05 -1.13
C LYS A 21 -4.45 6.90 -2.36
N GLN A 22 -3.86 6.75 -3.55
CA GLN A 22 -4.59 6.58 -4.80
C GLN A 22 -5.33 5.23 -4.85
N ALA A 23 -4.67 4.14 -4.46
CA ALA A 23 -5.30 2.81 -4.43
C ALA A 23 -6.48 2.76 -3.45
N LEU A 24 -6.31 3.35 -2.26
CA LEU A 24 -7.30 3.36 -1.19
C LEU A 24 -8.47 4.34 -1.45
N ALA A 25 -8.31 5.29 -2.39
CA ALA A 25 -9.34 6.25 -2.78
C ALA A 25 -10.30 5.74 -3.88
N VAL A 26 -10.01 4.58 -4.48
CA VAL A 26 -10.89 3.98 -5.49
C VAL A 26 -12.14 3.41 -4.81
N ASP A 27 -13.30 3.71 -5.38
CA ASP A 27 -14.57 3.10 -4.96
C ASP A 27 -14.73 1.74 -5.63
N TYR A 28 -14.67 0.68 -4.84
CA TYR A 28 -14.84 -0.70 -5.30
C TYR A 28 -16.26 -1.18 -4.94
N PRO A 29 -16.94 -1.93 -5.82
CA PRO A 29 -18.29 -2.44 -5.56
C PRO A 29 -18.31 -3.61 -4.54
N CYS A 30 -17.26 -3.76 -3.73
CA CYS A 30 -17.04 -4.83 -2.77
C CYS A 30 -16.02 -4.41 -1.70
N GLU A 31 -15.96 -5.15 -0.59
CA GLU A 31 -14.88 -5.00 0.40
C GLU A 31 -13.51 -5.27 -0.24
N ILE A 32 -12.50 -4.52 0.22
CA ILE A 32 -11.12 -4.68 -0.23
C ILE A 32 -10.18 -4.98 0.95
N GLU A 33 -9.08 -5.64 0.63
CA GLU A 33 -7.83 -5.60 1.41
C GLU A 33 -6.67 -5.24 0.47
N LEU A 34 -5.74 -4.44 0.95
CA LEU A 34 -4.52 -4.06 0.24
C LEU A 34 -3.35 -4.67 0.98
N VAL A 35 -2.60 -5.56 0.33
CA VAL A 35 -1.43 -6.22 0.92
C VAL A 35 -0.19 -5.67 0.23
N VAL A 36 0.61 -4.90 0.98
CA VAL A 36 1.90 -4.39 0.50
C VAL A 36 3.00 -5.36 0.88
N VAL A 37 3.84 -5.72 -0.09
CA VAL A 37 4.99 -6.60 0.12
C VAL A 37 6.25 -5.81 -0.22
N ASP A 38 6.99 -5.41 0.81
CA ASP A 38 8.31 -4.80 0.65
C ASP A 38 9.36 -5.88 0.38
N ASP A 39 9.96 -5.86 -0.81
CA ASP A 39 10.96 -6.83 -1.27
C ASP A 39 12.40 -6.42 -0.85
N GLY A 40 12.55 -6.03 0.42
CA GLY A 40 13.83 -5.69 1.01
C GLY A 40 14.40 -4.35 0.54
N SER A 41 13.55 -3.31 0.51
CA SER A 41 13.96 -1.93 0.23
C SER A 41 15.15 -1.49 1.11
N ARG A 42 15.97 -0.60 0.55
CA ARG A 42 17.19 -0.06 1.19
C ARG A 42 17.14 1.45 1.39
N ASP A 43 16.00 2.04 1.08
CA ASP A 43 15.66 3.45 1.29
C ASP A 43 14.63 3.56 2.44
N GLY A 44 13.99 4.73 2.59
CA GLY A 44 12.99 5.00 3.60
C GLY A 44 11.61 4.36 3.37
N THR A 45 11.44 3.43 2.42
CA THR A 45 10.13 2.84 2.07
C THR A 45 9.44 2.23 3.29
N ALA A 46 10.17 1.42 4.06
CA ALA A 46 9.63 0.74 5.24
C ALA A 46 9.16 1.73 6.32
N GLU A 47 9.91 2.81 6.55
CA GLU A 47 9.54 3.86 7.49
C GLU A 47 8.29 4.63 7.04
N VAL A 48 8.13 4.86 5.74
CA VAL A 48 6.92 5.48 5.19
C VAL A 48 5.72 4.54 5.37
N LEU A 49 5.87 3.26 5.06
CA LEU A 49 4.83 2.24 5.24
C LEU A 49 4.39 2.13 6.70
N GLY A 50 5.33 2.13 7.65
CA GLY A 50 5.04 2.04 9.09
C GLY A 50 4.29 3.24 9.69
N ARG A 51 4.10 4.32 8.93
CA ARG A 51 3.32 5.50 9.33
C ARG A 51 1.89 5.51 8.79
N VAL A 52 1.55 4.55 7.93
CA VAL A 52 0.21 4.48 7.33
C VAL A 52 -0.75 3.83 8.32
N ASP A 53 -1.85 4.51 8.61
CA ASP A 53 -2.94 4.03 9.47
C ASP A 53 -4.22 3.95 8.63
N ASP A 54 -4.48 2.78 8.04
CA ASP A 54 -5.72 2.46 7.35
C ASP A 54 -6.09 0.99 7.65
N ALA A 55 -7.33 0.74 8.05
CA ALA A 55 -7.78 -0.60 8.45
C ALA A 55 -7.84 -1.62 7.31
N ARG A 56 -7.67 -1.17 6.05
CA ARG A 56 -7.69 -2.02 4.85
C ARG A 56 -6.29 -2.46 4.41
N LEU A 57 -5.23 -1.88 5.00
CA LEU A 57 -3.82 -2.12 4.69
C LEU A 57 -3.19 -3.10 5.68
#